data_AF-A0A3M1JX11-F1
#
_entry.id   AF-A0A3M1JX11-F1
#
_cell.length_a   1.000
_cell.length_b   1.000
_cell.length_c   1.000
_cell.angle_alpha   90.00
_cell.angle_beta   90.00
_cell.angle_gamma   90.00
#
_symmetry.space_group_name_H-M   'P 1'
#
loop_
_entity.id
_entity.type
_entity.pdbx_description
1 polymer ?
#
loop_
_entity_poly.entity_id
_entity_poly.type
_entity_poly.pdbx_seq_one_letter_code
_entity_poly.pdbx_strand_id
1 'polypeptide(L)'
;LFDQPDYSRRMVYWLPWLFGYNTYNRLPVGVMVYSGMVPGYDYGISLVPLYDYVHQTMAGFGTVKKTWYRRWGFKKAETALSGDRYFGHSGLHLGFTGTRRPTLHASPSFDVKADYFYHDLYDQAAFNPDLYSTGTLSTLRFQGTWRRVYNPLFHLSATAGIEGALAGGDFWKGELSFQGSYRWTRAITSTWRAWVGSFFVDSDVPQQYETFMGGGVDPDFEQRYVLDRMNGFTGGKYNLYDEQYLAAGPGLRGRTLLEESTSTNVFSTRQPAFGINLDQSLPKLPLKLFLDLGGNRDVSLMTDAGLILDLSGLQLIIPLYQSWDGDQTPTDLKWIRDRLRFTMSVPGIRFGR
;
A
#
# COMPACT_ATOMS: atom_id res chain seq x y z
N LEU A 1 4.01 -24.09 15.65
CA LEU A 1 3.04 -25.09 15.18
C LEU A 1 1.68 -24.62 15.65
N PHE A 2 0.73 -24.31 14.77
CA PHE A 2 -0.67 -24.13 15.18
C PHE A 2 -1.34 -25.49 15.04
N ASP A 3 -2.16 -25.88 16.02
CA ASP A 3 -2.94 -27.12 15.93
C ASP A 3 -3.88 -27.08 14.72
N GLN A 4 -4.18 -28.25 14.15
CA GLN A 4 -5.17 -28.33 13.09
C GLN A 4 -6.52 -27.77 13.58
N PRO A 5 -7.23 -26.98 12.76
CA PRO A 5 -8.52 -26.44 13.12
C PRO A 5 -9.48 -27.54 13.60
N ASP A 6 -10.06 -27.36 14.78
CA ASP A 6 -11.18 -28.19 15.21
C ASP A 6 -12.46 -27.68 14.51
N TYR A 7 -12.86 -28.36 13.44
CA TYR A 7 -14.08 -28.02 12.69
C TYR A 7 -15.37 -28.41 13.43
N SER A 8 -15.29 -29.15 14.53
CA SER A 8 -16.46 -29.57 15.32
C SER A 8 -16.95 -28.47 16.27
N ARG A 9 -16.13 -27.47 16.56
CA ARG A 9 -16.44 -26.36 17.48
C ARG A 9 -16.08 -25.02 16.86
N ARG A 10 -16.99 -24.04 16.97
CA ARG A 10 -16.70 -22.66 16.59
C ARG A 10 -16.05 -21.95 17.78
N MET A 11 -14.74 -21.74 17.71
CA MET A 11 -14.00 -21.04 18.75
C MET A 11 -13.98 -19.54 18.45
N VAL A 12 -14.44 -18.75 19.41
CA VAL A 12 -14.39 -17.28 19.37
C VAL A 12 -13.31 -16.83 20.34
N TYR A 13 -12.34 -16.09 19.82
CA TYR A 13 -11.23 -15.54 20.57
C TYR A 13 -11.43 -14.04 20.74
N TRP A 14 -10.86 -13.49 21.80
CA TRP A 14 -10.83 -12.06 22.01
C TRP A 14 -9.50 -11.61 22.61
N LEU A 15 -9.14 -10.35 22.36
CA LEU A 15 -8.01 -9.70 23.00
C LEU A 15 -8.25 -8.18 23.09
N PRO A 16 -7.69 -7.51 24.12
CA PRO A 16 -7.71 -6.05 24.17
C PRO A 16 -7.02 -5.46 22.93
N TRP A 17 -7.65 -4.49 22.29
CA TRP A 17 -7.07 -3.78 21.14
C TRP A 17 -6.47 -2.45 21.57
N LEU A 18 -5.13 -2.41 21.60
CA LEU A 18 -4.33 -1.24 21.97
C LEU A 18 -3.44 -0.75 20.82
N PHE A 19 -3.61 -1.32 19.62
CA PHE A 19 -2.77 -1.05 18.44
C PHE A 19 -3.42 -0.08 17.44
N GLY A 20 -4.36 0.74 17.91
CA GLY A 20 -5.15 1.63 17.07
C GLY A 20 -4.59 3.04 16.88
N TYR A 21 -3.40 3.35 17.43
CA TYR A 21 -2.93 4.74 17.47
C TYR A 21 -2.87 5.38 16.08
N ASN A 22 -3.46 6.56 15.96
CA ASN A 22 -3.30 7.45 14.82
C ASN A 22 -3.48 8.92 15.21
N THR A 23 -3.06 9.84 14.35
CA THR A 23 -3.10 11.28 14.64
C THR A 23 -4.51 11.84 14.83
N TYR A 24 -5.50 11.33 14.08
CA TYR A 24 -6.89 11.75 14.17
C TYR A 24 -7.58 11.22 15.44
N ASN A 25 -7.70 9.90 15.61
CA ASN A 25 -8.41 9.29 16.76
C ASN A 25 -7.55 9.20 18.05
N ARG A 26 -6.26 9.57 18.00
CA ARG A 26 -5.27 9.32 19.05
C ARG A 26 -5.21 7.84 19.40
N LEU A 27 -5.46 7.45 20.65
CA LEU A 27 -5.47 6.06 21.08
C LEU A 27 -6.91 5.63 21.40
N PRO A 28 -7.70 5.22 20.40
CA PRO A 28 -8.98 4.59 20.64
C PRO A 28 -8.74 3.18 21.19
N VAL A 29 -9.55 2.80 22.18
CA VAL A 29 -9.41 1.54 22.91
C VAL A 29 -10.63 0.67 22.64
N GLY A 30 -10.41 -0.63 22.53
CA GLY A 30 -11.52 -1.57 22.44
C GLY A 30 -11.08 -3.00 22.55
N VAL A 31 -11.86 -3.89 21.93
CA VAL A 31 -11.64 -5.33 21.99
C VAL A 31 -11.70 -5.88 20.57
N MET A 32 -10.74 -6.71 20.20
CA MET A 32 -10.83 -7.52 19.00
C MET A 32 -11.51 -8.84 19.34
N VAL A 33 -12.52 -9.22 18.56
CA VAL A 33 -13.16 -10.52 18.61
C VAL A 33 -12.99 -11.20 17.25
N TYR A 34 -12.55 -12.45 17.22
CA TYR A 34 -12.30 -13.16 15.96
C TYR A 34 -12.54 -14.67 16.04
N SER A 35 -12.80 -15.27 14.88
CA SER A 35 -12.94 -16.72 14.69
C SER A 35 -12.36 -17.10 13.33
N GLY A 36 -11.62 -18.22 13.26
CA GLY A 36 -11.06 -18.71 11.99
C GLY A 36 -9.95 -17.85 11.36
N MET A 37 -9.51 -16.75 12.01
CA MET A 37 -8.44 -15.88 11.49
C MET A 37 -7.02 -16.44 11.67
N VAL A 38 -6.87 -17.69 12.13
CA VAL A 38 -5.60 -18.39 12.35
C VAL A 38 -5.32 -19.33 11.17
N PRO A 39 -4.05 -19.54 10.76
CA PRO A 39 -3.72 -20.46 9.66
C PRO A 39 -4.39 -21.84 9.83
N GLY A 40 -5.02 -22.32 8.75
CA GLY A 40 -5.64 -23.65 8.68
C GLY A 40 -7.16 -23.62 8.43
N TYR A 41 -7.86 -22.57 8.87
CA TYR A 41 -9.29 -22.41 8.61
C TYR A 41 -9.54 -21.91 7.17
N ASP A 42 -10.66 -22.35 6.58
CA ASP A 42 -11.13 -21.91 5.27
C ASP A 42 -12.08 -20.70 5.35
N TYR A 43 -12.23 -20.10 6.53
CA TYR A 43 -13.04 -18.91 6.78
C TYR A 43 -12.38 -18.07 7.86
N GLY A 44 -12.73 -16.78 7.93
CA GLY A 44 -12.32 -15.91 9.03
C GLY A 44 -13.36 -14.83 9.28
N ILE A 45 -13.64 -14.55 10.55
CA ILE A 45 -14.47 -13.44 11.00
C ILE A 45 -13.67 -12.65 12.02
N SER A 46 -13.68 -11.33 11.91
CA SER A 46 -13.00 -10.39 12.78
C SER A 46 -13.89 -9.18 12.98
N LEU A 47 -14.00 -8.70 14.22
CA LEU A 47 -14.66 -7.45 14.55
C LEU A 47 -13.84 -6.74 15.64
N VAL A 48 -13.61 -5.45 15.47
CA VAL A 48 -12.86 -4.62 16.40
C VAL A 48 -13.68 -3.36 16.68
N PRO A 49 -14.67 -3.42 17.60
CA PRO A 49 -15.30 -2.22 18.13
C PRO A 49 -14.28 -1.42 18.96
N LEU A 50 -14.26 -0.11 18.74
CA LEU A 50 -13.40 0.84 19.42
C LEU A 50 -14.24 2.01 19.93
N TYR A 51 -13.85 2.56 21.06
CA TYR A 51 -14.36 3.86 21.50
C TYR A 51 -13.30 4.92 21.23
N ASP A 52 -13.69 5.95 20.48
CA ASP A 52 -12.88 7.11 20.22
C ASP A 52 -13.14 8.17 21.28
N TYR A 53 -12.16 8.38 22.17
CA TYR A 53 -12.24 9.36 23.25
C TYR A 53 -12.11 10.82 22.77
N VAL A 54 -11.48 11.05 21.61
CA VAL A 54 -11.29 12.40 21.06
C VAL A 54 -12.61 12.91 20.49
N HIS A 55 -13.29 12.08 19.71
CA HIS A 55 -14.53 12.45 19.02
C HIS A 55 -15.80 11.97 19.73
N GLN A 56 -15.67 11.25 20.84
CA GLN A 56 -16.77 10.72 21.65
C GLN A 56 -17.76 9.84 20.86
N THR A 57 -17.25 9.03 19.94
CA THR A 57 -18.06 8.17 19.05
C THR A 57 -17.55 6.74 19.01
N MET A 58 -18.40 5.83 18.55
CA MET A 58 -17.99 4.47 18.23
C MET A 58 -17.23 4.45 16.91
N ALA A 59 -16.10 3.75 16.94
CA ALA A 59 -15.22 3.49 15.83
C ALA A 59 -15.03 1.97 15.68
N GLY A 60 -14.39 1.55 14.60
CA GLY A 60 -13.96 0.17 14.47
C GLY A 60 -13.99 -0.35 13.05
N PHE A 61 -13.72 -1.64 12.93
CA PHE A 61 -13.71 -2.33 11.66
C PHE A 61 -14.09 -3.80 11.82
N GLY A 62 -14.62 -4.38 10.75
CA GLY A 62 -15.00 -5.77 10.68
C GLY A 62 -14.62 -6.38 9.34
N THR A 63 -14.33 -7.67 9.35
CA THR A 63 -14.02 -8.44 8.15
C THR A 63 -14.60 -9.85 8.28
N VAL A 64 -15.28 -10.30 7.23
CA VAL A 64 -15.66 -11.69 7.01
C VAL A 64 -14.99 -12.15 5.72
N LYS A 65 -14.36 -13.32 5.75
CA LYS A 65 -13.74 -13.93 4.58
C LYS A 65 -14.01 -15.42 4.50
N LYS A 66 -14.01 -15.94 3.27
CA LYS A 66 -14.16 -17.36 2.97
C LYS A 66 -13.20 -17.75 1.86
N THR A 67 -12.41 -18.78 2.10
CA THR A 67 -11.61 -19.47 1.10
C THR A 67 -12.41 -20.60 0.47
N TRP A 68 -12.34 -20.67 -0.85
CA TRP A 68 -12.95 -21.67 -1.71
C TRP A 68 -11.84 -22.45 -2.42
N TYR A 69 -11.88 -23.77 -2.35
CA TYR A 69 -10.91 -24.63 -3.05
C TYR A 69 -11.55 -25.25 -4.29
N ARG A 70 -10.80 -25.26 -5.40
CA ARG A 70 -11.18 -25.92 -6.67
C ARG A 70 -12.57 -25.47 -7.19
N ARG A 71 -12.86 -24.17 -7.13
CA ARG A 71 -14.11 -23.54 -7.58
C ARG A 71 -13.82 -22.49 -8.65
N TRP A 72 -14.75 -22.30 -9.59
CA TRP A 72 -14.67 -21.28 -10.66
C TRP A 72 -13.36 -21.31 -11.49
N GLY A 73 -12.77 -22.50 -11.62
CA GLY A 73 -11.50 -22.69 -12.32
C GLY A 73 -10.25 -22.22 -11.55
N PHE A 74 -10.38 -21.86 -10.27
CA PHE A 74 -9.27 -21.49 -9.40
C PHE A 74 -8.89 -22.65 -8.48
N LYS A 75 -7.58 -22.81 -8.22
CA LYS A 75 -7.08 -23.78 -7.23
C LYS A 75 -7.48 -23.32 -5.82
N LYS A 76 -7.33 -22.02 -5.56
CA LYS A 76 -7.78 -21.32 -4.36
C LYS A 76 -8.44 -20.02 -4.81
N ALA A 77 -9.64 -19.74 -4.31
CA ALA A 77 -10.27 -18.43 -4.39
C ALA A 77 -10.62 -17.96 -2.99
N GLU A 78 -10.71 -16.66 -2.77
CA GLU A 78 -11.13 -16.07 -1.51
C GLU A 78 -12.08 -14.92 -1.79
N THR A 79 -13.16 -14.85 -1.02
CA THR A 79 -14.10 -13.74 -1.02
C THR A 79 -14.05 -13.07 0.35
N ALA A 80 -14.03 -11.75 0.39
CA ALA A 80 -14.00 -10.95 1.60
C ALA A 80 -15.06 -9.85 1.55
N LEU A 81 -15.67 -9.58 2.69
CA LEU A 81 -16.50 -8.41 2.96
C LEU A 81 -15.90 -7.75 4.19
N SER A 82 -15.51 -6.48 4.07
CA SER A 82 -15.07 -5.67 5.19
C SER A 82 -15.84 -4.37 5.25
N GLY A 83 -15.96 -3.80 6.44
CA GLY A 83 -16.45 -2.45 6.62
C GLY A 83 -15.84 -1.83 7.86
N ASP A 84 -15.75 -0.52 7.86
CA ASP A 84 -15.11 0.22 8.94
C ASP A 84 -15.69 1.63 9.07
N ARG A 85 -15.50 2.18 10.26
CA ARG A 85 -15.73 3.58 10.59
C ARG A 85 -14.58 4.01 11.47
N TYR A 86 -13.58 4.61 10.87
CA TYR A 86 -12.32 4.89 11.55
C TYR A 86 -11.54 5.97 10.80
N PHE A 87 -10.58 6.66 11.42
CA PHE A 87 -9.76 7.67 10.74
C PHE A 87 -10.56 8.75 9.95
N GLY A 88 -11.72 9.18 10.43
CA GLY A 88 -12.54 10.22 9.78
C GLY A 88 -13.25 9.79 8.49
N HIS A 89 -13.31 8.47 8.21
CA HIS A 89 -14.11 7.91 7.13
C HIS A 89 -14.99 6.75 7.59
N SER A 90 -15.94 6.37 6.73
CA SER A 90 -16.60 5.07 6.77
C SER A 90 -16.36 4.34 5.45
N GLY A 91 -16.04 3.06 5.53
CA GLY A 91 -15.64 2.25 4.39
C GLY A 91 -16.43 0.95 4.26
N LEU A 92 -16.61 0.47 3.03
CA LEU A 92 -17.05 -0.88 2.70
C LEU A 92 -16.13 -1.43 1.61
N HIS A 93 -15.70 -2.68 1.77
CA HIS A 93 -14.87 -3.39 0.80
C HIS A 93 -15.47 -4.76 0.49
N LEU A 94 -15.65 -5.04 -0.80
CA LEU A 94 -15.91 -6.39 -1.31
C LEU A 94 -14.69 -6.85 -2.10
N GLY A 95 -14.03 -7.90 -1.63
CA GLY A 95 -12.81 -8.43 -2.24
C GLY A 95 -13.02 -9.82 -2.81
N PHE A 96 -12.45 -10.06 -3.98
CA PHE A 96 -12.26 -11.38 -4.55
C PHE A 96 -10.79 -11.57 -4.91
N THR A 97 -10.21 -12.71 -4.55
CA THR A 97 -8.92 -13.17 -5.08
C THR A 97 -9.03 -14.59 -5.60
N GLY A 98 -8.32 -14.91 -6.67
CA GLY A 98 -8.34 -16.22 -7.30
C GLY A 98 -6.97 -16.61 -7.83
N THR A 99 -6.41 -17.71 -7.35
CA THR A 99 -5.12 -18.26 -7.80
C THR A 99 -5.34 -19.46 -8.72
N ARG A 100 -4.82 -19.36 -9.94
CA ARG A 100 -4.60 -20.49 -10.86
C ARG A 100 -3.12 -20.87 -10.84
N ARG A 101 -2.83 -22.15 -10.63
CA ARG A 101 -1.48 -22.71 -10.74
C ARG A 101 -1.56 -24.21 -10.98
N PRO A 102 -0.53 -24.82 -11.59
CA PRO A 102 -0.44 -26.27 -11.69
C PRO A 102 -0.61 -26.97 -10.33
N THR A 103 -1.06 -28.21 -10.36
CA THR A 103 -1.33 -28.99 -9.13
C THR A 103 -0.07 -29.28 -8.33
N LEU A 104 1.02 -29.67 -9.00
CA LEU A 104 2.27 -30.14 -8.39
C LEU A 104 3.41 -29.09 -8.36
N HIS A 105 3.33 -28.03 -9.15
CA HIS A 105 4.38 -27.00 -9.21
C HIS A 105 3.94 -25.70 -8.56
N ALA A 106 4.87 -25.03 -7.89
CA ALA A 106 4.64 -23.71 -7.30
C ALA A 106 4.59 -22.58 -8.35
N SER A 107 5.09 -22.82 -9.56
CA SER A 107 5.21 -21.87 -10.66
C SER A 107 4.99 -22.56 -12.02
N PRO A 108 4.44 -21.89 -13.04
CA PRO A 108 3.93 -20.52 -13.00
C PRO A 108 2.61 -20.42 -12.22
N SER A 109 2.30 -19.23 -11.71
CA SER A 109 1.00 -18.92 -11.11
C SER A 109 0.39 -17.69 -11.75
N PHE A 110 -0.94 -17.65 -11.75
CA PHE A 110 -1.71 -16.50 -12.17
C PHE A 110 -2.74 -16.18 -11.10
N ASP A 111 -2.66 -14.98 -10.56
CA ASP A 111 -3.52 -14.48 -9.50
C ASP A 111 -4.41 -13.39 -10.06
N VAL A 112 -5.70 -13.46 -9.78
CA VAL A 112 -6.70 -12.46 -10.14
C VAL A 112 -7.20 -11.81 -8.86
N LYS A 113 -7.36 -10.50 -8.86
CA LYS A 113 -8.00 -9.72 -7.79
C LYS A 113 -9.10 -8.86 -8.42
N ALA A 114 -10.24 -8.79 -7.75
CA ALA A 114 -11.31 -7.87 -8.07
C ALA A 114 -11.81 -7.28 -6.75
N ASP A 115 -11.75 -5.96 -6.61
CA ASP A 115 -12.20 -5.25 -5.44
C ASP A 115 -13.26 -4.22 -5.83
N TYR A 116 -14.27 -4.09 -4.99
CA TYR A 116 -15.15 -2.94 -4.94
C TYR A 116 -14.94 -2.23 -3.61
N PHE A 117 -14.82 -0.91 -3.67
CA PHE A 117 -14.74 -0.06 -2.51
C PHE A 117 -15.86 0.97 -2.53
N TYR A 118 -16.36 1.28 -1.34
CA TYR A 118 -17.17 2.46 -1.06
C TYR A 118 -16.52 3.17 0.13
N HIS A 119 -16.40 4.48 0.03
CA HIS A 119 -15.87 5.33 1.09
C HIS A 119 -16.72 6.57 1.26
N ASP A 120 -16.90 6.99 2.50
CA ASP A 120 -17.46 8.29 2.86
C ASP A 120 -16.46 9.01 3.77
N LEU A 121 -15.74 9.99 3.20
CA LEU A 121 -14.73 10.80 3.89
C LEU A 121 -15.42 12.07 4.39
N TYR A 122 -15.95 12.01 5.61
CA TYR A 122 -16.84 13.04 6.16
C TYR A 122 -16.13 14.08 7.03
N ASP A 123 -14.91 13.82 7.51
CA ASP A 123 -14.13 14.77 8.30
C ASP A 123 -12.89 15.24 7.54
N GLN A 124 -12.92 16.48 7.05
CA GLN A 124 -11.80 17.11 6.36
C GLN A 124 -10.55 17.23 7.25
N ALA A 125 -10.70 17.36 8.56
CA ALA A 125 -9.56 17.44 9.47
C ALA A 125 -8.77 16.13 9.54
N ALA A 126 -9.37 15.00 9.17
CA ALA A 126 -8.71 13.68 9.17
C ALA A 126 -7.74 13.48 8.00
N PHE A 127 -7.75 14.36 6.99
CA PHE A 127 -7.02 14.17 5.76
C PHE A 127 -6.21 15.40 5.33
N ASN A 128 -5.11 15.17 4.63
CA ASN A 128 -4.37 16.20 3.93
C ASN A 128 -5.14 16.55 2.65
N PRO A 129 -5.63 17.79 2.51
CA PRO A 129 -6.40 18.23 1.34
C PRO A 129 -5.57 18.34 0.05
N ASP A 130 -4.25 18.11 0.12
CA ASP A 130 -3.40 17.97 -1.07
C ASP A 130 -3.39 16.53 -1.61
N LEU A 131 -3.80 15.56 -0.78
CA LEU A 131 -3.70 14.13 -1.04
C LEU A 131 -5.05 13.41 -1.12
N TYR A 132 -6.09 13.95 -0.47
CA TYR A 132 -7.41 13.33 -0.39
C TYR A 132 -8.51 14.34 -0.65
N SER A 133 -9.43 13.96 -1.53
CA SER A 133 -10.71 14.64 -1.74
C SER A 133 -11.77 14.03 -0.82
N THR A 134 -12.48 14.89 -0.06
CA THR A 134 -13.58 14.47 0.82
C THR A 134 -14.88 14.23 0.08
N GLY A 135 -15.79 13.48 0.71
CA GLY A 135 -17.09 13.10 0.16
C GLY A 135 -17.23 11.61 -0.03
N THR A 136 -18.30 11.22 -0.73
CA THR A 136 -18.64 9.83 -1.00
C THR A 136 -18.07 9.37 -2.33
N LEU A 137 -17.38 8.23 -2.33
CA LEU A 137 -16.76 7.64 -3.50
C LEU A 137 -17.07 6.14 -3.56
N SER A 138 -17.18 5.60 -4.77
CA SER A 138 -17.13 4.16 -5.01
C SER A 138 -16.20 3.84 -6.17
N THR A 139 -15.35 2.82 -6.00
CA THR A 139 -14.39 2.41 -7.02
C THR A 139 -14.44 0.91 -7.28
N LEU A 140 -14.02 0.53 -8.49
CA LEU A 140 -13.70 -0.84 -8.85
C LEU A 140 -12.23 -0.94 -9.21
N ARG A 141 -11.60 -2.03 -8.78
CA ARG A 141 -10.23 -2.37 -9.17
C ARG A 141 -10.14 -3.82 -9.57
N PHE A 142 -9.57 -4.07 -10.74
CA PHE A 142 -9.25 -5.40 -11.23
C PHE A 142 -7.75 -5.51 -11.46
N GLN A 143 -7.16 -6.63 -11.04
CA GLN A 143 -5.73 -6.86 -11.17
C GLN A 143 -5.47 -8.32 -11.55
N GLY A 144 -4.59 -8.54 -12.51
CA GLY A 144 -4.06 -9.85 -12.87
C GLY A 144 -2.55 -9.87 -12.67
N THR A 145 -2.05 -10.80 -11.87
CA THR A 145 -0.61 -10.98 -11.65
C THR A 145 -0.17 -12.37 -12.08
N TRP A 146 0.69 -12.41 -13.09
CA TRP A 146 1.42 -13.59 -13.49
C TRP A 146 2.77 -13.66 -12.77
N ARG A 147 3.14 -14.84 -12.27
CA ARG A 147 4.43 -15.08 -11.61
C ARG A 147 5.10 -16.30 -12.19
N ARG A 148 6.41 -16.22 -12.40
CA ARG A 148 7.23 -17.32 -12.86
C ARG A 148 8.58 -17.35 -12.15
N VAL A 149 8.86 -18.50 -11.56
CA VAL A 149 10.19 -18.91 -11.11
C VAL A 149 10.84 -19.66 -12.27
N TYR A 150 11.88 -19.09 -12.85
CA TYR A 150 12.64 -19.74 -13.93
C TYR A 150 13.67 -20.71 -13.36
N ASN A 151 14.36 -20.28 -12.29
CA ASN A 151 15.30 -21.09 -11.52
C ASN A 151 15.40 -20.52 -10.09
N PRO A 152 16.13 -21.17 -9.15
CA PRO A 152 16.26 -20.69 -7.78
C PRO A 152 16.94 -19.32 -7.61
N LEU A 153 17.54 -18.78 -8.68
CA LEU A 153 18.24 -17.48 -8.68
C LEU A 153 17.41 -16.38 -9.34
N PHE A 154 16.47 -16.71 -10.22
CA PHE A 154 15.70 -15.74 -11.00
C PHE A 154 14.18 -15.94 -10.90
N HIS A 155 13.52 -14.88 -10.46
CA HIS A 155 12.06 -14.77 -10.34
C HIS A 155 11.57 -13.57 -11.13
N LEU A 156 10.42 -13.72 -11.77
CA LEU A 156 9.76 -12.67 -12.54
C LEU A 156 8.27 -12.63 -12.19
N SER A 157 7.71 -11.43 -12.15
CA SER A 157 6.28 -11.21 -12.10
C SER A 157 5.88 -10.09 -13.03
N ALA A 158 4.69 -10.22 -13.62
CA ALA A 158 4.05 -9.20 -14.43
C ALA A 158 2.64 -9.00 -13.89
N THR A 159 2.25 -7.75 -13.67
CA THR A 159 0.95 -7.37 -13.16
C THR A 159 0.31 -6.37 -14.12
N ALA A 160 -0.96 -6.59 -14.44
CA ALA A 160 -1.80 -5.62 -15.10
C ALA A 160 -2.95 -5.23 -14.16
N GLY A 161 -3.24 -3.94 -14.08
CA GLY A 161 -4.29 -3.38 -13.23
C GLY A 161 -5.17 -2.40 -14.01
N ILE A 162 -6.44 -2.33 -13.64
CA ILE A 162 -7.38 -1.30 -14.06
C ILE A 162 -8.19 -0.88 -12.83
N GLU A 163 -8.38 0.41 -12.67
CA GLU A 163 -9.10 1.02 -11.56
C GLU A 163 -9.94 2.17 -12.06
N GLY A 164 -11.15 2.34 -11.53
CA GLY A 164 -12.00 3.47 -11.89
C GLY A 164 -13.12 3.73 -10.92
N ALA A 165 -13.70 4.93 -11.03
CA ALA A 165 -14.83 5.36 -10.25
C ALA A 165 -16.14 4.80 -10.80
N LEU A 166 -17.03 4.42 -9.89
CA LEU A 166 -18.45 4.15 -10.14
C LEU A 166 -19.35 5.31 -9.69
N ALA A 167 -18.93 6.06 -8.67
CA ALA A 167 -19.60 7.24 -8.13
C ALA A 167 -18.58 8.10 -7.36
N GLY A 168 -18.77 9.42 -7.29
CA GLY A 168 -17.87 10.34 -6.57
C GLY A 168 -16.61 10.75 -7.34
N GLY A 169 -16.57 10.44 -8.63
CA GLY A 169 -15.54 10.81 -9.59
C GLY A 169 -15.89 10.25 -10.97
N ASP A 170 -15.17 10.67 -11.99
CA ASP A 170 -15.27 10.20 -13.37
C ASP A 170 -13.86 9.94 -13.90
N PHE A 171 -13.35 8.76 -13.54
CA PHE A 171 -12.02 8.35 -13.96
C PHE A 171 -11.91 6.84 -14.14
N TRP A 172 -11.01 6.47 -15.04
CA TRP A 172 -10.50 5.12 -15.18
C TRP A 172 -9.03 5.17 -15.61
N LYS A 173 -8.20 4.37 -14.94
CA LYS A 173 -6.77 4.25 -15.21
C LYS A 173 -6.35 2.80 -15.34
N GLY A 174 -5.33 2.58 -16.15
CA GLY A 174 -4.69 1.28 -16.34
C GLY A 174 -3.22 1.36 -15.95
N GLU A 175 -2.70 0.25 -15.43
CA GLU A 175 -1.29 0.12 -15.09
C GLU A 175 -0.72 -1.25 -15.48
N LEU A 176 0.57 -1.27 -15.78
CA LEU A 176 1.38 -2.46 -15.96
C LEU A 176 2.61 -2.34 -15.06
N SER A 177 2.95 -3.42 -14.37
CA SER A 177 4.23 -3.52 -13.66
C SER A 177 4.92 -4.85 -13.88
N PHE A 178 6.23 -4.77 -14.02
CA PHE A 178 7.12 -5.91 -14.13
C PHE A 178 8.09 -5.86 -12.97
N GLN A 179 8.28 -6.97 -12.27
CA GLN A 179 9.23 -7.05 -11.17
C GLN A 179 10.06 -8.31 -11.31
N GLY A 180 11.37 -8.17 -11.13
CA GLY A 180 12.29 -9.29 -11.17
C GLY A 180 13.28 -9.24 -10.02
N SER A 181 13.78 -10.41 -9.67
CA SER A 181 14.87 -10.54 -8.70
C SER A 181 15.89 -11.52 -9.22
N TYR A 182 17.18 -11.15 -9.15
CA TYR A 182 18.30 -12.03 -9.48
C TYR A 182 19.24 -12.16 -8.29
N ARG A 183 19.50 -13.40 -7.87
CA ARG A 183 20.43 -13.73 -6.80
C ARG A 183 21.78 -14.13 -7.39
N TRP A 184 22.75 -13.23 -7.32
CA TRP A 184 24.13 -13.48 -7.77
C TRP A 184 24.86 -14.45 -6.85
N THR A 185 24.73 -14.25 -5.53
CA THR A 185 25.28 -15.13 -4.49
C THR A 185 24.29 -15.23 -3.33
N ARG A 186 24.58 -16.05 -2.32
CA ARG A 186 23.72 -16.13 -1.11
C ARG A 186 23.54 -14.77 -0.40
N ALA A 187 24.49 -13.85 -0.55
CA ALA A 187 24.49 -12.56 0.13
C ALA A 187 24.22 -11.36 -0.80
N ILE A 188 24.14 -11.59 -2.12
CA ILE A 188 24.01 -10.52 -3.12
C ILE A 188 22.83 -10.84 -4.04
N THR A 189 21.80 -10.02 -3.92
CA THR A 189 20.56 -10.03 -4.70
C THR A 189 20.30 -8.65 -5.26
N SER A 190 19.96 -8.59 -6.55
CA SER A 190 19.41 -7.40 -7.20
C SER A 190 17.92 -7.60 -7.39
N THR A 191 17.14 -6.57 -7.09
CA THR A 191 15.71 -6.52 -7.41
C THR A 191 15.44 -5.33 -8.30
N TRP A 192 14.51 -5.49 -9.23
CA TRP A 192 14.09 -4.41 -10.10
C TRP A 192 12.58 -4.41 -10.26
N ARG A 193 12.02 -3.23 -10.46
CA ARG A 193 10.62 -2.99 -10.80
C ARG A 193 10.58 -1.99 -11.94
N ALA A 194 9.75 -2.26 -12.94
CA ALA A 194 9.34 -1.28 -13.94
C ALA A 194 7.81 -1.14 -13.83
N TRP A 195 7.32 0.09 -13.90
CA TRP A 195 5.90 0.42 -13.83
C TRP A 195 5.57 1.44 -14.92
N VAL A 196 4.40 1.31 -15.52
CA VAL A 196 3.82 2.31 -16.42
C VAL A 196 2.33 2.36 -16.18
N GLY A 197 1.75 3.55 -16.22
CA GLY A 197 0.31 3.74 -16.06
C GLY A 197 -0.18 5.01 -16.73
N SER A 198 -1.47 5.03 -17.01
CA SER A 198 -2.14 6.18 -17.61
C SER A 198 -3.62 6.16 -17.27
N PHE A 199 -4.21 7.34 -17.21
CA PHE A 199 -5.65 7.49 -17.30
C PHE A 199 -6.10 7.35 -18.75
N PHE A 200 -7.30 6.83 -18.93
CA PHE A 200 -8.03 6.86 -20.21
C PHE A 200 -9.40 7.52 -20.07
N VAL A 201 -9.87 7.73 -18.84
CA VAL A 201 -10.91 8.70 -18.46
C VAL A 201 -10.38 9.46 -17.24
N ASP A 202 -10.42 10.79 -17.25
CA ASP A 202 -9.84 11.65 -16.20
C ASP A 202 -10.53 13.02 -16.04
N SER A 203 -11.80 13.11 -16.46
CA SER A 203 -12.64 14.31 -16.34
C SER A 203 -12.78 14.77 -14.89
N ASP A 204 -12.90 13.84 -13.95
CA ASP A 204 -12.95 14.13 -12.52
C ASP A 204 -12.21 13.04 -11.72
N VAL A 205 -10.95 13.31 -11.36
CA VAL A 205 -10.10 12.39 -10.59
C VAL A 205 -9.97 12.94 -9.16
N PRO A 206 -10.49 12.23 -8.14
CA PRO A 206 -10.19 12.56 -6.74
C PRO A 206 -8.69 12.44 -6.48
N GLN A 207 -8.13 13.35 -5.69
CA GLN A 207 -6.67 13.50 -5.49
C GLN A 207 -5.97 12.19 -5.13
N GLN A 208 -6.56 11.39 -4.25
CA GLN A 208 -5.96 10.14 -3.78
C GLN A 208 -5.79 9.09 -4.88
N TYR A 209 -6.48 9.22 -6.02
CA TYR A 209 -6.37 8.31 -7.16
C TYR A 209 -5.44 8.82 -8.26
N GLU A 210 -4.91 10.04 -8.17
CA GLU A 210 -3.92 10.54 -9.12
C GLU A 210 -2.66 9.66 -9.14
N THR A 211 -1.87 9.76 -10.21
CA THR A 211 -0.60 9.04 -10.27
C THR A 211 0.49 9.89 -9.64
N PHE A 212 0.97 9.46 -8.47
CA PHE A 212 2.02 10.18 -7.75
C PHE A 212 3.41 9.62 -8.05
N MET A 213 4.37 10.50 -8.30
CA MET A 213 5.74 10.14 -8.65
C MET A 213 6.51 9.53 -7.46
N GLY A 214 6.33 10.10 -6.27
CA GLY A 214 7.06 9.79 -5.02
C GLY A 214 6.61 8.56 -4.23
N GLY A 215 5.91 7.61 -4.87
CA GLY A 215 5.17 6.54 -4.21
C GLY A 215 3.66 6.76 -4.24
N GLY A 216 2.90 5.95 -3.50
CA GLY A 216 1.44 5.95 -3.51
C GLY A 216 0.76 6.60 -2.31
N VAL A 217 -0.48 7.04 -2.52
CA VAL A 217 -1.48 7.19 -1.46
C VAL A 217 -2.05 5.81 -1.13
N ASP A 218 -2.72 5.69 0.01
CA ASP A 218 -3.62 4.59 0.33
C ASP A 218 -5.06 5.03 0.02
N PRO A 219 -5.47 5.10 -1.26
CA PRO A 219 -6.75 5.70 -1.65
C PRO A 219 -7.95 4.96 -1.10
N ASP A 220 -7.81 3.65 -0.93
CA ASP A 220 -8.89 2.75 -0.52
C ASP A 220 -8.80 2.31 0.97
N PHE A 221 -7.96 2.99 1.77
CA PHE A 221 -7.78 2.72 3.21
C PHE A 221 -7.41 1.27 3.53
N GLU A 222 -6.71 0.63 2.59
CA GLU A 222 -6.30 -0.76 2.67
C GLU A 222 -5.17 -0.96 3.67
N GLN A 223 -4.39 0.09 3.93
CA GLN A 223 -3.33 0.09 4.93
C GLN A 223 -3.87 0.50 6.30
N ARG A 224 -4.05 -0.52 7.15
CA ARG A 224 -4.49 -0.32 8.55
C ARG A 224 -3.49 0.44 9.42
N TYR A 225 -2.23 0.51 9.00
CA TYR A 225 -1.13 1.17 9.74
C TYR A 225 -0.56 2.33 8.94
N VAL A 226 -1.39 3.35 8.74
CA VAL A 226 -0.94 4.68 8.36
C VAL A 226 -1.01 5.54 9.60
N LEU A 227 0.14 6.02 10.06
CA LEU A 227 0.24 6.74 11.34
C LEU A 227 -0.51 8.08 11.28
N ASP A 228 -0.51 8.69 10.10
CA ASP A 228 -1.05 10.03 9.90
C ASP A 228 -1.38 10.25 8.42
N ARG A 229 -2.60 10.76 8.19
CA ARG A 229 -3.10 11.18 6.87
C ARG A 229 -3.39 12.69 6.85
N MET A 230 -3.19 13.41 7.95
CA MET A 230 -3.53 14.82 8.13
C MET A 230 -2.44 15.73 7.56
N ASN A 231 -2.80 16.98 7.26
CA ASN A 231 -1.81 18.02 7.00
C ASN A 231 -1.39 18.69 8.31
N GLY A 232 -0.30 18.21 8.94
CA GLY A 232 0.56 18.94 9.89
C GLY A 232 -0.06 19.62 11.12
N PHE A 233 -1.36 19.57 11.35
CA PHE A 233 -2.06 20.57 12.18
C PHE A 233 -1.88 20.41 13.70
N THR A 234 -1.17 19.39 14.16
CA THR A 234 -0.85 19.22 15.60
C THR A 234 0.59 18.80 15.87
N GLY A 235 1.56 19.34 15.13
CA GLY A 235 2.98 19.18 15.43
C GLY A 235 3.56 17.79 15.18
N GLY A 236 2.79 16.91 14.52
CA GLY A 236 3.27 15.64 13.96
C GLY A 236 3.85 15.87 12.56
N LYS A 237 5.01 15.27 12.30
CA LYS A 237 5.73 15.32 11.01
C LYS A 237 5.83 13.94 10.38
N TYR A 238 4.72 13.23 10.35
CA TYR A 238 4.67 11.94 9.67
C TYR A 238 3.49 12.04 8.76
N ASN A 239 3.65 11.93 7.45
CA ASN A 239 2.54 11.72 6.53
C ASN A 239 2.97 10.70 5.47
N LEU A 240 2.00 10.26 4.67
CA LEU A 240 2.19 9.18 3.70
C LEU A 240 3.12 9.53 2.52
N TYR A 241 3.36 10.81 2.25
CA TYR A 241 4.26 11.23 1.18
C TYR A 241 5.62 11.67 1.69
N ASP A 242 5.64 12.50 2.71
CA ASP A 242 6.86 13.11 3.23
C ASP A 242 7.73 12.09 3.97
N GLU A 243 7.16 11.23 4.81
CA GLU A 243 7.95 10.32 5.67
C GLU A 243 7.62 8.83 5.51
N GLN A 244 6.34 8.43 5.44
CA GLN A 244 5.96 7.01 5.33
C GLN A 244 5.85 6.57 3.86
N TYR A 245 6.84 5.86 3.30
CA TYR A 245 6.82 5.45 1.89
C TYR A 245 5.87 4.28 1.61
N LEU A 246 4.97 4.46 0.63
CA LEU A 246 4.20 3.39 -0.01
C LEU A 246 4.69 3.13 -1.44
N ALA A 247 5.05 1.88 -1.70
CA ALA A 247 5.48 1.45 -3.03
C ALA A 247 4.28 1.28 -3.99
N ALA A 248 3.93 2.33 -4.71
CA ALA A 248 2.95 2.30 -5.80
C ALA A 248 3.35 3.30 -6.92
N GLY A 249 2.66 3.24 -8.07
CA GLY A 249 2.93 4.16 -9.19
C GLY A 249 4.38 4.08 -9.69
N PRO A 250 4.94 5.18 -10.22
CA PRO A 250 6.36 5.32 -10.56
C PRO A 250 7.29 4.94 -9.39
N GLY A 251 6.91 5.30 -8.16
CA GLY A 251 7.54 4.78 -6.95
C GLY A 251 8.91 5.36 -6.61
N LEU A 252 9.21 6.60 -7.00
CA LEU A 252 10.43 7.29 -6.56
C LEU A 252 10.45 7.37 -5.03
N ARG A 253 11.55 6.96 -4.41
CA ARG A 253 11.67 6.93 -2.94
C ARG A 253 12.06 8.27 -2.34
N GLY A 254 12.45 9.23 -3.16
CA GLY A 254 12.86 10.54 -2.70
C GLY A 254 11.72 11.34 -2.10
N ARG A 255 12.05 12.44 -1.43
CA ARG A 255 11.02 13.38 -0.99
C ARG A 255 10.55 14.16 -2.21
N THR A 256 9.25 14.14 -2.42
CA THR A 256 8.58 14.94 -3.44
C THR A 256 7.93 16.11 -2.72
N LEU A 257 8.64 17.24 -2.64
CA LEU A 257 8.17 18.44 -1.96
C LEU A 257 6.90 19.00 -2.62
N LEU A 258 6.00 19.56 -1.80
CA LEU A 258 5.06 20.59 -2.21
C LEU A 258 5.83 21.91 -2.19
N GLU A 259 6.00 22.58 -3.33
CA GLU A 259 6.59 23.92 -3.33
C GLU A 259 5.55 24.92 -2.80
N GLU A 260 5.78 25.55 -1.65
CA GLU A 260 4.84 26.48 -1.00
C GLU A 260 4.43 27.68 -1.88
N SER A 261 5.16 27.96 -2.96
CA SER A 261 4.99 29.15 -3.80
C SER A 261 4.13 28.93 -5.05
N THR A 262 3.92 27.67 -5.46
CA THR A 262 3.12 27.33 -6.64
C THR A 262 2.10 26.29 -6.20
N SER A 263 0.83 26.68 -6.11
CA SER A 263 -0.32 25.86 -5.72
C SER A 263 -0.64 24.74 -6.74
N THR A 264 0.37 23.97 -7.11
CA THR A 264 0.34 22.87 -8.07
C THR A 264 1.04 21.69 -7.40
N ASN A 265 0.34 20.59 -7.20
CA ASN A 265 0.91 19.30 -6.79
C ASN A 265 1.90 18.85 -7.88
N VAL A 266 3.17 19.28 -7.80
CA VAL A 266 4.16 19.08 -8.87
C VAL A 266 4.46 17.59 -9.14
N PHE A 267 4.02 16.69 -8.26
CA PHE A 267 4.35 15.27 -8.34
C PHE A 267 3.15 14.32 -8.38
N SER A 268 1.92 14.81 -8.52
CA SER A 268 0.81 14.00 -9.00
C SER A 268 0.51 14.33 -10.46
N THR A 269 0.06 13.36 -11.22
CA THR A 269 -0.26 13.55 -12.64
C THR A 269 -1.41 12.66 -13.07
N ARG A 270 -2.14 13.14 -14.08
CA ARG A 270 -3.12 12.38 -14.85
C ARG A 270 -2.56 11.94 -16.20
N GLN A 271 -1.40 12.47 -16.59
CA GLN A 271 -0.72 12.07 -17.81
C GLN A 271 -0.09 10.67 -17.67
N PRO A 272 0.22 10.01 -18.79
CA PRO A 272 1.02 8.79 -18.79
C PRO A 272 2.32 9.00 -18.01
N ALA A 273 2.62 8.08 -17.11
CA ALA A 273 3.81 8.09 -16.29
C ALA A 273 4.48 6.71 -16.26
N PHE A 274 5.76 6.70 -15.95
CA PHE A 274 6.54 5.48 -15.77
C PHE A 274 7.47 5.60 -14.58
N GLY A 275 7.91 4.45 -14.07
CA GLY A 275 8.96 4.36 -13.07
C GLY A 275 9.77 3.08 -13.19
N ILE A 276 11.04 3.17 -12.79
CA ILE A 276 11.98 2.05 -12.69
C ILE A 276 12.63 2.15 -11.31
N ASN A 277 12.53 1.09 -10.52
CA ASN A 277 13.19 1.00 -9.21
C ASN A 277 14.22 -0.14 -9.26
N LEU A 278 15.42 0.11 -8.78
CA LEU A 278 16.50 -0.86 -8.69
C LEU A 278 17.02 -0.91 -7.26
N ASP A 279 17.11 -2.10 -6.67
CA ASP A 279 17.78 -2.30 -5.39
C ASP A 279 18.91 -3.32 -5.54
N GLN A 280 20.04 -3.02 -4.91
CA GLN A 280 21.21 -3.89 -4.85
C GLN A 280 21.59 -4.12 -3.39
N SER A 281 21.42 -5.35 -2.91
CA SER A 281 21.89 -5.70 -1.56
C SER A 281 23.42 -5.77 -1.49
N LEU A 282 23.94 -5.40 -0.31
CA LEU A 282 25.35 -5.49 0.01
C LEU A 282 25.64 -6.74 0.85
N PRO A 283 26.79 -7.42 0.63
CA PRO A 283 27.11 -8.63 1.35
C PRO A 283 27.34 -8.35 2.84
N LYS A 284 26.74 -9.18 3.70
CA LYS A 284 26.93 -9.17 5.17
C LYS A 284 26.49 -7.89 5.89
N LEU A 285 25.79 -6.98 5.23
CA LEU A 285 25.24 -5.77 5.82
C LEU A 285 23.72 -5.74 5.60
N PRO A 286 22.93 -5.24 6.56
CA PRO A 286 21.49 -4.99 6.38
C PRO A 286 21.25 -3.74 5.52
N LEU A 287 22.06 -3.53 4.47
CA LEU A 287 22.05 -2.33 3.64
C LEU A 287 21.83 -2.72 2.17
N LYS A 288 21.04 -1.91 1.48
CA LYS A 288 20.88 -1.95 0.02
C LYS A 288 21.23 -0.57 -0.56
N LEU A 289 21.79 -0.56 -1.75
CA LEU A 289 21.79 0.61 -2.61
C LEU A 289 20.46 0.63 -3.36
N PHE A 290 19.89 1.81 -3.59
CA PHE A 290 18.76 1.96 -4.48
C PHE A 290 19.03 3.02 -5.56
N LEU A 291 18.42 2.84 -6.72
CA LEU A 291 18.36 3.80 -7.82
C LEU A 291 16.95 3.75 -8.40
N ASP A 292 16.28 4.89 -8.39
CA ASP A 292 14.94 5.10 -8.90
C ASP A 292 14.97 6.10 -10.05
N LEU A 293 14.22 5.79 -11.09
CA LEU A 293 13.99 6.63 -12.25
C LEU A 293 12.48 6.78 -12.44
N GLY A 294 12.03 7.98 -12.79
CA GLY A 294 10.61 8.24 -13.00
C GLY A 294 10.42 9.38 -13.96
N GLY A 295 9.30 9.37 -14.67
CA GLY A 295 8.94 10.50 -15.51
C GLY A 295 7.47 10.43 -15.89
N ASN A 296 6.96 11.56 -16.36
CA ASN A 296 5.66 11.63 -16.99
C ASN A 296 5.78 12.50 -18.25
N ARG A 297 4.67 12.73 -18.94
CA ARG A 297 4.69 13.49 -20.20
C ARG A 297 5.19 14.94 -20.04
N ASP A 298 4.97 15.54 -18.87
CA ASP A 298 5.18 16.97 -18.62
C ASP A 298 6.45 17.25 -17.81
N VAL A 299 7.01 16.22 -17.17
CA VAL A 299 8.19 16.31 -16.29
C VAL A 299 9.33 15.47 -16.88
N SER A 300 10.50 16.11 -17.00
CA SER A 300 11.73 15.44 -17.43
C SER A 300 12.12 14.30 -16.50
N LEU A 301 13.01 13.41 -16.97
CA LEU A 301 13.44 12.24 -16.21
C LEU A 301 13.94 12.63 -14.80
N MET A 302 13.21 12.19 -13.79
CA MET A 302 13.54 12.29 -12.38
C MET A 302 14.40 11.11 -11.96
N THR A 303 15.45 11.37 -11.18
CA THR A 303 16.37 10.35 -10.66
C THR A 303 16.58 10.53 -9.16
N ASP A 304 16.49 9.44 -8.42
CA ASP A 304 16.76 9.40 -6.98
C ASP A 304 17.62 8.18 -6.64
N ALA A 305 18.60 8.36 -5.76
CA ALA A 305 19.51 7.29 -5.39
C ALA A 305 19.94 7.43 -3.94
N GLY A 306 20.21 6.29 -3.30
CA GLY A 306 20.62 6.30 -1.91
C GLY A 306 20.73 4.91 -1.30
N LEU A 307 20.47 4.85 0.00
CA LEU A 307 20.61 3.66 0.82
C LEU A 307 19.27 3.24 1.40
N ILE A 308 19.08 1.92 1.56
CA ILE A 308 18.00 1.36 2.36
C ILE A 308 18.64 0.55 3.50
N LEU A 309 18.36 0.94 4.73
CA LEU A 309 18.68 0.15 5.92
C LEU A 309 17.48 -0.75 6.22
N ASP A 310 17.69 -2.07 6.16
CA ASP A 310 16.64 -3.09 6.27
C ASP A 310 16.70 -3.77 7.64
N LEU A 311 15.89 -3.28 8.58
CA LEU A 311 15.81 -3.74 9.96
C LEU A 311 14.52 -4.55 10.14
N SER A 312 14.51 -5.82 9.70
CA SER A 312 13.46 -6.84 9.96
C SER A 312 12.11 -6.29 10.44
N GLY A 313 11.34 -5.70 9.52
CA GLY A 313 10.01 -5.10 9.81
C GLY A 313 9.98 -3.58 9.72
N LEU A 314 11.13 -2.91 9.69
CA LEU A 314 11.30 -1.49 9.43
C LEU A 314 12.38 -1.31 8.35
N GLN A 315 12.07 -0.52 7.33
CA GLN A 315 13.04 -0.06 6.35
C GLN A 315 13.20 1.44 6.48
N LEU A 316 14.44 1.91 6.60
CA LEU A 316 14.77 3.32 6.52
C LEU A 316 15.38 3.59 5.15
N ILE A 317 14.74 4.47 4.40
CA ILE A 317 15.16 4.93 3.08
C ILE A 317 15.89 6.25 3.29
N ILE A 318 17.15 6.28 2.88
CA ILE A 318 18.05 7.42 3.03
C ILE A 318 18.45 7.87 1.63
N PRO A 319 17.73 8.84 1.04
CA PRO A 319 18.16 9.47 -0.20
C PRO A 319 19.55 10.10 -0.02
N LEU A 320 20.37 10.02 -1.06
CA LEU A 320 21.69 10.66 -1.15
C LEU A 320 21.86 11.46 -2.45
N TYR A 321 20.90 11.35 -3.37
CA TYR A 321 20.84 12.12 -4.60
C TYR A 321 19.38 12.27 -5.06
N GLN A 322 18.93 13.47 -5.42
CA GLN A 322 17.61 13.75 -6.01
C GLN A 322 17.76 14.80 -7.12
N SER A 323 17.32 14.48 -8.34
CA SER A 323 17.59 15.34 -9.51
C SER A 323 16.69 16.59 -9.60
N TRP A 324 15.59 16.64 -8.85
CA TRP A 324 14.57 17.69 -8.92
C TRP A 324 14.67 18.73 -7.79
N ASP A 325 15.61 18.55 -6.87
CA ASP A 325 15.85 19.49 -5.78
C ASP A 325 16.93 20.51 -6.15
N GLY A 326 16.85 21.71 -5.55
CA GLY A 326 17.88 22.74 -5.70
C GLY A 326 19.26 22.25 -5.23
N ASP A 327 19.32 21.60 -4.06
CA ASP A 327 20.49 20.86 -3.59
C ASP A 327 20.32 19.38 -3.92
N GLN A 328 20.95 18.92 -5.00
CA GLN A 328 20.77 17.55 -5.49
C GLN A 328 21.41 16.48 -4.60
N THR A 329 22.32 16.85 -3.70
CA THR A 329 23.08 15.94 -2.82
C THR A 329 23.16 16.50 -1.40
N PRO A 330 23.39 15.67 -0.37
CA PRO A 330 23.52 16.13 1.01
C PRO A 330 24.54 17.25 1.18
N THR A 331 24.06 18.43 1.57
CA THR A 331 24.89 19.58 1.96
C THR A 331 25.13 19.59 3.47
N ASP A 332 24.20 19.06 4.26
CA ASP A 332 24.30 18.91 5.71
C ASP A 332 23.42 17.75 6.24
N LEU A 333 23.41 17.53 7.56
CA LEU A 333 22.54 16.53 8.21
C LEU A 333 21.05 16.87 8.14
N LYS A 334 20.71 18.16 7.99
CA LYS A 334 19.32 18.60 7.85
C LYS A 334 18.77 18.15 6.50
N TRP A 335 19.56 18.23 5.42
CA TRP A 335 19.20 17.74 4.10
C TRP A 335 18.78 16.27 4.14
N ILE A 336 19.57 15.43 4.83
CA ILE A 336 19.29 13.99 4.99
C ILE A 336 18.05 13.77 5.84
N ARG A 337 17.96 14.43 6.99
CA ARG A 337 16.83 14.28 7.92
C ARG A 337 15.51 14.65 7.26
N ASP A 338 15.49 15.73 6.49
CA ASP A 338 14.28 16.26 5.86
C ASP A 338 13.85 15.42 4.63
N ARG A 339 14.63 14.39 4.25
CA ARG A 339 14.34 13.46 3.12
C ARG A 339 14.29 12.00 3.53
N LEU A 340 14.58 11.71 4.79
CA LEU A 340 14.52 10.36 5.35
C LEU A 340 13.08 9.86 5.27
N ARG A 341 12.90 8.66 4.72
CA ARG A 341 11.60 8.00 4.70
C ARG A 341 11.68 6.64 5.36
N PHE A 342 10.53 6.11 5.73
CA PHE A 342 10.44 4.78 6.31
C PHE A 342 9.28 3.97 5.71
N THR A 343 9.45 2.66 5.69
CA THR A 343 8.37 1.72 5.45
C THR A 343 8.33 0.76 6.62
N MET A 344 7.13 0.52 7.16
CA MET A 344 6.94 -0.42 8.25
C MET A 344 6.07 -1.58 7.78
N SER A 345 6.48 -2.78 8.13
CA SER A 345 5.67 -3.99 8.02
C SER A 345 5.75 -4.71 9.34
N VAL A 346 4.66 -4.70 10.12
CA VAL A 346 4.62 -5.43 11.39
C VAL A 346 4.30 -6.90 11.08
N PRO A 347 5.26 -7.84 11.28
CA PRO A 347 4.98 -9.25 11.11
C PRO A 347 3.99 -9.70 12.21
N GLY A 348 2.93 -10.40 11.82
CA GLY A 348 1.99 -10.99 12.79
C GLY A 348 0.72 -10.19 13.08
N ILE A 349 0.62 -8.91 12.68
CA ILE A 349 -0.67 -8.19 12.64
C ILE A 349 -1.13 -8.03 11.19
N ARG A 350 -1.30 -9.17 10.52
CA ARG A 350 -2.01 -9.28 9.24
C ARG A 350 -3.14 -10.29 9.41
N PHE A 351 -4.15 -9.94 10.19
CA PHE A 351 -5.39 -10.70 10.22
C PHE A 351 -6.20 -10.34 8.97
N GLY A 352 -6.20 -11.23 7.96
CA GLY A 352 -7.19 -11.16 6.88
C GLY A 352 -6.75 -10.58 5.53
N ARG A 353 -5.46 -10.60 5.17
CA ARG A 353 -5.01 -10.43 3.76
C ARG A 353 -4.06 -11.52 3.35
#